data_AF-A0A0Q4PUW8-F1
#
_entry.id   AF-A0A0Q4PUW8-F1
#
_cell.length_a   1.000
_cell.length_b   1.000
_cell.length_c   1.000
_cell.angle_alpha   90.00
_cell.angle_beta   90.00
_cell.angle_gamma   90.00
#
_symmetry.space_group_name_H-M   'P 1'
#
loop_
_entity.id
_entity.type
_entity.pdbx_description
1 polymer ?
#
loop_
_entity_poly.entity_id
_entity_poly.type
_entity_poly.pdbx_seq_one_letter_code
_entity_poly.pdbx_strand_id
1 'polypeptide(L)'
;MPRLSLALSLLAVLVPAAYAQEAAPATSPKITVDPRAIVDSMPQQGTLLTGLYATQATIELCSVEAGEPATTAMNAHRRQLESEMRMDDATSAAAYAAIKGDVEKAGVDCAEGSKDRQQTAEVIAIYSGAGATPAQPASPMDPAAPAPSATPADPAAPATPATPAQ
;
A
#
# COMPACT_ATOMS: atom_id res chain seq x y z
N MET A 1 -58.80 40.47 30.08
CA MET A 1 -59.91 39.50 29.95
C MET A 1 -59.96 39.06 28.49
N PRO A 2 -60.39 37.85 28.12
CA PRO A 2 -60.20 36.47 28.61
C PRO A 2 -59.45 35.63 27.54
N ARG A 3 -58.66 34.58 27.85
CA ARG A 3 -58.98 33.20 28.25
C ARG A 3 -59.51 32.26 27.15
N LEU A 4 -58.77 31.15 27.00
CA LEU A 4 -59.17 29.78 26.64
C LEU A 4 -59.66 29.55 25.19
N SER A 5 -59.49 28.41 24.54
CA SER A 5 -58.68 27.19 24.68
C SER A 5 -59.22 26.23 23.59
N LEU A 6 -58.36 25.31 23.14
CA LEU A 6 -58.72 23.92 22.75
C LEU A 6 -59.50 23.65 21.44
N ALA A 7 -58.79 23.07 20.47
CA ALA A 7 -59.11 21.80 19.80
C ALA A 7 -57.88 21.40 18.96
N LEU A 8 -56.96 20.56 19.42
CA LEU A 8 -57.05 19.11 19.54
C LEU A 8 -57.55 18.44 18.25
N SER A 9 -56.63 17.98 17.39
CA SER A 9 -56.76 16.73 16.62
C SER A 9 -55.44 16.33 15.96
N LEU A 10 -54.75 15.43 16.67
CA LEU A 10 -54.05 14.26 16.14
C LEU A 10 -53.55 14.32 14.68
N LEU A 11 -52.25 14.56 14.51
CA LEU A 11 -51.48 13.77 13.55
C LEU A 11 -50.35 13.08 14.32
N ALA A 12 -50.70 11.92 14.86
CA ALA A 12 -49.79 10.92 15.37
C ALA A 12 -48.94 10.40 14.20
N VAL A 13 -47.84 11.10 13.89
CA VAL A 13 -46.74 10.49 13.16
C VAL A 13 -45.92 9.73 14.20
N LEU A 14 -46.01 8.41 14.07
CA LEU A 14 -45.32 7.38 14.81
C LEU A 14 -43.87 7.78 15.11
N VAL A 15 -43.63 8.23 16.33
CA VAL A 15 -42.32 8.15 16.98
C VAL A 15 -42.37 6.89 17.83
N PRO A 16 -41.70 5.78 17.47
CA PRO A 16 -41.42 4.77 18.45
C PRO A 16 -40.38 5.33 19.41
N ALA A 17 -40.91 5.72 20.57
CA ALA A 17 -40.33 5.62 21.89
C ALA A 17 -38.83 5.28 21.95
N ALA A 18 -38.10 6.25 22.50
CA ALA A 18 -36.95 5.98 23.34
C ALA A 18 -37.34 4.92 24.39
N TYR A 19 -36.91 3.68 24.15
CA TYR A 19 -36.80 2.68 25.19
C TYR A 19 -35.32 2.56 25.57
N ALA A 20 -35.10 2.78 26.86
CA ALA A 20 -33.90 2.53 27.63
C ALA A 20 -32.95 1.49 26.99
N GLN A 21 -31.78 1.95 26.53
CA GLN A 21 -30.61 1.08 26.46
C GLN A 21 -29.82 1.27 27.75
N GLU A 22 -30.10 0.40 28.72
CA GLU A 22 -29.09 -0.01 29.68
C GLU A 22 -27.98 -0.72 28.88
N ALA A 23 -27.03 0.06 28.36
CA ALA A 23 -25.86 -0.48 27.68
C ALA A 23 -24.78 -0.72 28.74
N ALA A 24 -24.76 -1.96 29.23
CA ALA A 24 -23.62 -2.57 29.91
C ALA A 24 -22.28 -2.22 29.22
N PRO A 25 -21.15 -2.21 29.95
CA PRO A 25 -19.84 -1.90 29.36
C PRO A 25 -19.61 -2.74 28.11
N ALA A 26 -19.36 -2.07 26.99
CA ALA A 26 -19.13 -2.70 25.70
C ALA A 26 -18.01 -3.73 25.85
N THR A 27 -18.39 -5.00 25.82
CA THR A 27 -17.44 -6.11 25.77
C THR A 27 -16.66 -5.95 24.47
N SER A 28 -15.34 -5.76 24.56
CA SER A 28 -14.49 -5.66 23.38
C SER A 28 -14.79 -6.85 22.46
N PRO A 29 -15.19 -6.61 21.18
CA PRO A 29 -15.51 -7.71 20.30
C PRO A 29 -14.25 -8.57 20.09
N LYS A 30 -14.38 -9.86 20.39
CA LYS A 30 -13.34 -10.85 20.10
C LYS A 30 -13.31 -11.04 18.58
N ILE A 31 -12.38 -10.36 17.89
CA ILE A 31 -12.15 -10.56 16.45
C ILE A 31 -11.49 -11.92 16.28
N THR A 32 -12.24 -12.91 15.80
CA THR A 32 -11.71 -14.22 15.42
C THR A 32 -11.46 -14.21 13.91
N VAL A 33 -10.19 -14.13 13.50
CA VAL A 33 -9.79 -14.32 12.10
C VAL A 33 -9.75 -15.82 11.85
N ASP A 34 -10.64 -16.34 11.01
CA ASP A 34 -10.58 -17.73 10.54
C ASP A 34 -9.58 -17.83 9.38
N PRO A 35 -8.42 -18.51 9.54
CA PRO A 35 -7.44 -18.65 8.48
C PRO A 35 -7.93 -19.47 7.28
N ARG A 36 -9.10 -20.12 7.39
CA ARG A 36 -9.72 -20.93 6.34
C ARG A 36 -10.87 -20.22 5.63
N ALA A 37 -11.17 -18.97 5.98
CA ALA A 37 -12.12 -18.16 5.25
C ALA A 37 -11.60 -17.90 3.82
N ILE A 38 -12.42 -18.18 2.81
CA ILE A 38 -12.10 -17.86 1.42
C ILE A 38 -12.26 -16.35 1.25
N VAL A 39 -11.15 -15.64 1.16
CA VAL A 39 -11.14 -14.21 0.78
C VAL A 39 -11.12 -14.15 -0.74
N ASP A 40 -12.04 -13.40 -1.33
CA ASP A 40 -12.04 -13.17 -2.78
C ASP A 40 -10.91 -12.19 -3.13
N SER A 41 -9.73 -12.74 -3.41
CA SER A 41 -8.53 -11.97 -3.78
C SER A 41 -8.53 -11.54 -5.26
N MET A 42 -9.42 -12.11 -6.07
CA MET A 42 -9.52 -11.83 -7.51
C MET A 42 -9.77 -10.35 -7.85
N PRO A 43 -10.69 -9.60 -7.18
CA PRO A 43 -10.87 -8.17 -7.44
C PRO A 43 -9.63 -7.34 -7.10
N GLN A 44 -8.85 -7.75 -6.09
CA GLN A 44 -7.62 -7.05 -5.72
C GLN A 44 -6.53 -7.26 -6.79
N GLN A 45 -6.34 -8.49 -7.26
CA GLN A 45 -5.34 -8.77 -8.32
C GLN A 45 -5.68 -8.07 -9.64
N GLY A 46 -6.97 -8.03 -10.02
CA GLY A 46 -7.41 -7.28 -11.19
C GLY A 46 -7.13 -5.78 -11.08
N THR A 47 -7.32 -5.21 -9.89
CA THR A 47 -7.01 -3.79 -9.63
C THR A 47 -5.51 -3.52 -9.72
N LEU A 48 -4.67 -4.40 -9.15
CA LEU A 48 -3.21 -4.28 -9.21
C LEU A 48 -2.68 -4.40 -10.64
N LEU A 49 -3.19 -5.37 -11.41
CA LEU A 49 -2.79 -5.54 -12.80
C LEU A 49 -3.19 -4.31 -13.64
N THR A 50 -4.40 -3.79 -13.43
CA THR A 50 -4.86 -2.57 -14.11
C THR A 50 -3.97 -1.38 -13.78
N GLY A 51 -3.62 -1.18 -12.50
CA GLY A 51 -2.70 -0.12 -12.08
C GLY A 51 -1.28 -0.28 -12.63
N LEU A 52 -0.78 -1.53 -12.70
CA LEU A 52 0.52 -1.82 -13.28
C LEU A 52 0.55 -1.54 -14.79
N TYR A 53 -0.51 -1.93 -15.51
CA TYR A 53 -0.68 -1.60 -16.92
C TYR A 53 -0.79 -0.09 -17.16
N ALA A 54 -1.55 0.62 -16.33
CA ALA A 54 -1.65 2.07 -16.43
C ALA A 54 -0.28 2.73 -16.22
N THR A 55 0.51 2.24 -15.26
CA THR A 55 1.89 2.74 -15.04
C THR A 55 2.78 2.46 -16.25
N GLN A 56 2.74 1.24 -16.81
CA GLN A 56 3.49 0.90 -18.03
C GLN A 56 3.07 1.79 -19.21
N ALA A 57 1.77 2.04 -19.37
CA ALA A 57 1.26 2.95 -20.39
C ALA A 57 1.77 4.38 -20.18
N THR A 58 1.76 4.91 -18.95
CA THR A 58 2.31 6.23 -18.66
C THR A 58 3.81 6.32 -18.96
N ILE A 59 4.58 5.27 -18.66
CA ILE A 59 6.00 5.19 -19.00
C ILE A 59 6.19 5.31 -20.51
N GLU A 60 5.41 4.57 -21.30
CA GLU A 60 5.48 4.61 -22.76
C GLU A 60 5.04 5.97 -23.32
N LEU A 61 3.91 6.51 -22.85
CA LEU A 61 3.32 7.75 -23.36
C LEU A 61 4.17 8.97 -23.04
N CYS A 62 4.68 9.04 -21.81
CA CYS A 62 5.49 10.15 -21.36
C CYS A 62 7.00 9.92 -21.58
N SER A 63 7.39 8.80 -22.23
CA SER A 63 8.78 8.43 -22.48
C SER A 63 9.65 8.51 -21.21
N VAL A 64 9.12 7.98 -20.10
CA VAL A 64 9.85 7.94 -18.82
C VAL A 64 10.90 6.82 -18.89
N GLU A 65 12.12 7.11 -18.46
CA GLU A 65 13.18 6.11 -18.46
C GLU A 65 13.06 5.19 -17.24
N ALA A 66 12.68 3.93 -17.47
CA ALA A 66 12.72 2.87 -16.47
C ALA A 66 13.96 2.00 -16.71
N GLY A 67 15.03 2.26 -15.97
CA GLY A 67 16.25 1.47 -16.02
C GLY A 67 16.10 0.09 -15.38
N GLU A 68 17.14 -0.74 -15.50
CA GLU A 68 17.26 -1.94 -14.68
C GLU A 68 17.59 -1.56 -13.22
N PRO A 69 17.06 -2.30 -12.22
CA PRO A 69 16.30 -3.55 -12.34
C PRO A 69 14.78 -3.37 -12.49
N ALA A 70 14.26 -2.15 -12.54
CA ALA A 70 12.83 -1.89 -12.50
C ALA A 70 12.08 -2.49 -13.69
N THR A 71 12.62 -2.38 -14.90
CA THR A 71 11.96 -2.93 -16.10
C THR A 71 11.80 -4.45 -15.99
N THR A 72 12.85 -5.19 -15.62
CA THR A 72 12.74 -6.63 -15.35
C THR A 72 11.72 -6.94 -14.25
N ALA A 73 11.76 -6.25 -13.12
CA ALA A 73 10.88 -6.51 -11.99
C ALA A 73 9.40 -6.21 -12.30
N MET A 74 9.11 -5.11 -13.00
CA MET A 74 7.76 -4.76 -13.46
C MET A 74 7.21 -5.79 -14.45
N ASN A 75 8.02 -6.23 -15.41
CA ASN A 75 7.62 -7.27 -16.37
C ASN A 75 7.36 -8.62 -15.69
N ALA A 76 8.19 -9.00 -14.71
CA ALA A 76 8.00 -10.22 -13.94
C ALA A 76 6.69 -10.16 -13.13
N HIS A 77 6.43 -9.04 -12.46
CA HIS A 77 5.20 -8.87 -11.67
C HIS A 77 3.95 -8.85 -12.55
N ARG A 78 4.02 -8.22 -13.73
CA ARG A 78 2.94 -8.29 -14.73
C ARG A 78 2.59 -9.73 -15.07
N ARG A 79 3.59 -10.54 -15.46
CA ARG A 79 3.39 -11.95 -15.83
C ARG A 79 2.83 -12.77 -14.67
N GLN A 80 3.25 -12.49 -13.45
CA GLN A 80 2.70 -13.14 -12.26
C GLN A 80 1.20 -12.85 -12.13
N LEU A 81 0.80 -11.58 -12.18
CA LEU A 81 -0.60 -11.18 -12.07
C LEU A 81 -1.46 -11.72 -13.21
N GLU A 82 -0.97 -11.68 -14.45
CA GLU A 82 -1.63 -12.30 -15.62
C GLU A 82 -1.86 -13.80 -15.40
N SER A 83 -0.85 -14.53 -14.90
CA SER A 83 -0.95 -15.95 -14.59
C SER A 83 -1.95 -16.24 -13.47
N GLU A 84 -1.97 -15.43 -12.41
CA GLU A 84 -2.93 -15.56 -11.31
C GLU A 84 -4.36 -15.33 -11.78
N MET A 85 -4.56 -14.40 -12.72
CA MET A 85 -5.84 -14.15 -13.38
C MET A 85 -6.17 -15.12 -14.51
N ARG A 86 -5.31 -16.11 -14.79
CA ARG A 86 -5.47 -17.10 -15.88
C ARG A 86 -5.64 -16.44 -17.25
N MET A 87 -4.98 -15.32 -17.50
CA MET A 87 -5.00 -14.64 -18.79
C MET A 87 -3.98 -15.27 -19.73
N ASP A 88 -4.38 -15.49 -20.99
CA ASP A 88 -3.47 -15.83 -22.08
C ASP A 88 -2.86 -14.57 -22.71
N ASP A 89 -1.81 -14.74 -23.51
CA ASP A 89 -1.05 -13.64 -24.12
C ASP A 89 -1.93 -12.71 -24.97
N ALA A 90 -2.91 -13.24 -25.71
CA ALA A 90 -3.77 -12.42 -26.57
C ALA A 90 -4.72 -11.57 -25.72
N THR A 91 -5.29 -12.16 -24.66
CA THR A 91 -6.14 -11.43 -23.71
C THR A 91 -5.34 -10.35 -22.96
N SER A 92 -4.13 -10.66 -22.49
CA SER A 92 -3.25 -9.70 -21.81
C SER A 92 -2.85 -8.54 -22.71
N ALA A 93 -2.49 -8.81 -23.97
CA ALA A 93 -2.17 -7.76 -24.94
C ALA A 93 -3.37 -6.85 -25.24
N ALA A 94 -4.57 -7.42 -25.39
CA ALA A 94 -5.79 -6.65 -25.61
C ALA A 94 -6.15 -5.79 -24.39
N ALA A 95 -6.02 -6.33 -23.18
CA ALA A 95 -6.25 -5.60 -21.93
C ALA A 95 -5.27 -4.44 -21.77
N TYR A 96 -3.97 -4.67 -22.04
CA TYR A 96 -2.97 -3.61 -22.01
C TYR A 96 -3.29 -2.49 -23.01
N ALA A 97 -3.63 -2.85 -24.26
CA ALA A 97 -3.97 -1.87 -25.29
C ALA A 97 -5.20 -1.03 -24.91
N ALA A 98 -6.22 -1.66 -24.31
CA ALA A 98 -7.40 -0.94 -23.82
C ALA A 98 -7.04 0.05 -22.70
N ILE A 99 -6.28 -0.40 -21.70
CA ILE A 99 -5.85 0.45 -20.58
C ILE A 99 -4.96 1.60 -21.06
N LYS A 100 -4.04 1.34 -22.01
CA LYS A 100 -3.24 2.39 -22.62
C LYS A 100 -4.12 3.44 -23.31
N GLY A 101 -5.11 3.01 -24.09
CA GLY A 101 -6.09 3.92 -24.70
C GLY A 101 -6.88 4.72 -23.67
N ASP A 102 -7.21 4.12 -22.52
CA ASP A 102 -7.88 4.81 -21.42
C ASP A 102 -6.96 5.85 -20.75
N VAL A 103 -5.67 5.54 -20.56
CA VAL A 103 -4.66 6.50 -20.04
C VAL A 103 -4.45 7.66 -21.00
N GLU A 104 -4.34 7.39 -22.31
CA GLU A 104 -4.25 8.42 -23.35
C GLU A 104 -5.48 9.34 -23.31
N LYS A 105 -6.68 8.76 -23.21
CA LYS A 105 -7.94 9.50 -23.15
C LYS A 105 -8.11 10.28 -21.84
N ALA A 106 -7.61 9.76 -20.73
CA ALA A 106 -7.60 10.46 -19.45
C ALA A 106 -6.72 11.72 -19.49
N GLY A 107 -5.79 11.80 -20.42
CA GLY A 107 -4.94 12.98 -20.63
C GLY A 107 -3.82 13.06 -19.59
N VAL A 108 -3.02 12.01 -19.47
CA VAL A 108 -1.86 11.96 -18.58
C VAL A 108 -0.94 13.17 -18.79
N ASP A 109 -0.56 13.83 -17.70
CA ASP A 109 0.31 15.01 -17.74
C ASP A 109 1.77 14.58 -17.79
N CYS A 110 2.37 14.65 -18.98
CA CYS A 110 3.78 14.33 -19.18
C CYS A 110 4.75 15.49 -18.91
N ALA A 111 4.28 16.64 -18.41
CA ALA A 111 5.16 17.74 -18.07
C ALA A 111 6.17 17.35 -16.98
N GLU A 112 7.38 17.93 -17.03
CA GLU A 112 8.33 17.78 -15.94
C GLU A 112 7.76 18.34 -14.64
N GLY A 113 7.86 17.56 -13.56
CA GLY A 113 7.27 17.92 -12.27
C GLY A 113 5.75 17.75 -12.20
N SER A 114 5.09 17.17 -13.21
CA SER A 114 3.69 16.75 -13.07
C SER A 114 3.53 15.69 -11.98
N LYS A 115 2.33 15.57 -11.43
CA LYS A 115 2.04 14.50 -10.46
C LYS A 115 2.14 13.12 -11.11
N ASP A 116 1.71 12.99 -12.36
CA ASP A 116 1.69 11.71 -13.06
C ASP A 116 3.11 11.18 -13.31
N ARG A 117 4.05 12.06 -13.68
CA ARG A 117 5.46 11.70 -13.80
C ARG A 117 6.11 11.38 -12.44
N GLN A 118 5.77 12.14 -11.39
CA GLN A 118 6.27 11.88 -10.05
C GLN A 118 5.80 10.52 -9.51
N GLN A 119 4.51 10.22 -9.62
CA GLN A 119 3.93 8.95 -9.19
C GLN A 119 4.51 7.78 -10.00
N THR A 120 4.69 7.95 -11.32
CA THR A 120 5.34 6.94 -12.15
C THR A 120 6.80 6.71 -11.70
N ALA A 121 7.55 7.77 -11.40
CA ALA A 121 8.91 7.67 -10.89
C ALA A 121 8.99 6.98 -9.52
N GLU A 122 8.03 7.24 -8.62
CA GLU A 122 7.92 6.55 -7.34
C GLU A 122 7.69 5.04 -7.52
N VAL A 123 6.80 4.64 -8.44
CA VAL A 123 6.59 3.23 -8.75
C VAL A 123 7.86 2.61 -9.32
N ILE A 124 8.53 3.27 -10.27
CA ILE A 124 9.82 2.80 -10.81
C ILE A 124 10.84 2.63 -9.69
N ALA A 125 10.91 3.55 -8.72
CA ALA A 125 11.82 3.44 -7.57
C ALA A 125 11.52 2.22 -6.70
N ILE A 126 10.24 1.89 -6.48
CA ILE A 126 9.83 0.67 -5.77
C ILE A 126 10.35 -0.58 -6.49
N TYR A 127 10.14 -0.68 -7.81
CA TYR A 127 10.63 -1.82 -8.61
C TYR A 127 12.15 -1.82 -8.82
N SER A 128 12.81 -0.67 -8.66
CA SER A 128 14.27 -0.56 -8.66
C SER A 128 14.90 -1.08 -7.36
N GLY A 129 14.10 -1.40 -6.34
CA GLY A 129 14.56 -1.78 -5.00
C GLY A 129 14.85 -0.59 -4.08
N ALA A 130 14.66 0.66 -4.54
CA ALA A 130 14.83 1.86 -3.73
C ALA A 130 13.63 2.13 -2.79
N GLY A 131 12.49 1.47 -3.01
CA GLY A 131 11.30 1.54 -2.17
C GLY A 131 11.16 0.43 -1.11
N ALA A 132 12.12 -0.48 -1.01
CA ALA A 132 12.14 -1.50 0.04
C ALA A 132 12.70 -0.93 1.35
N THR A 133 12.00 0.02 1.97
CA THR A 133 11.93 -0.04 3.43
C THR A 133 11.05 -1.24 3.71
N PRO A 134 11.54 -2.30 4.37
CA PRO A 134 10.66 -3.32 4.89
C PRO A 134 9.56 -2.61 5.67
N ALA A 135 8.31 -3.03 5.53
CA ALA A 135 7.31 -2.72 6.54
C ALA A 135 7.86 -3.29 7.85
N GLN A 136 8.56 -2.44 8.61
CA GLN A 136 9.13 -2.81 9.88
C GLN A 136 7.93 -3.17 10.74
N PRO A 137 7.81 -4.42 11.22
CA PRO A 137 6.79 -4.74 12.21
C PRO A 137 6.91 -3.70 13.31
N ALA A 138 5.79 -3.03 13.65
CA ALA A 138 5.77 -2.01 14.68
C ALA A 138 6.54 -2.56 15.89
N SER A 139 7.71 -1.98 16.14
CA SER A 139 8.58 -2.44 17.20
C SER A 139 7.83 -2.31 18.53
N PRO A 140 7.99 -3.27 19.45
CA PRO A 140 7.38 -3.17 20.76
C PRO A 140 7.81 -1.86 21.41
N MET A 141 6.86 -1.22 22.10
CA MET A 141 7.03 0.01 22.86
C MET A 141 8.34 -0.03 23.67
N ASP A 142 9.22 0.94 23.38
CA ASP A 142 10.46 1.22 24.10
C ASP A 142 10.16 1.52 25.58
N PRO A 143 11.08 1.20 26.50
CA PRO A 143 11.51 2.31 27.33
C PRO A 143 13.03 2.45 27.47
N ALA A 144 13.45 3.67 27.16
CA ALA A 144 14.60 4.43 27.63
C ALA A 144 15.93 4.26 26.84
N ALA A 145 16.19 5.26 26.00
CA ALA A 145 17.53 5.69 25.60
C ALA A 145 18.30 6.34 26.78
N PRO A 146 19.61 6.70 26.67
CA PRO A 146 20.68 6.22 25.79
C PRO A 146 22.00 5.91 26.54
N ALA A 147 23.02 5.35 25.86
CA ALA A 147 24.43 5.55 26.24
C ALA A 147 25.34 5.64 24.99
N PRO A 148 26.39 6.49 25.03
CA PRO A 148 27.06 7.04 23.84
C PRO A 148 28.14 6.15 23.20
N SER A 149 28.47 6.53 21.97
CA SER A 149 29.42 5.97 21.01
C SER A 149 30.77 5.52 21.58
N ALA A 150 31.26 4.37 21.10
CA ALA A 150 32.66 3.97 21.21
C ALA A 150 33.33 3.94 19.83
N THR A 151 34.36 4.77 19.70
CA THR A 151 35.31 4.88 18.57
C THR A 151 36.00 3.54 18.28
N PRO A 152 36.28 3.17 17.01
CA PRO A 152 37.05 1.98 16.69
C PRO A 152 38.50 2.09 17.19
N ALA A 153 38.98 1.07 17.91
CA ALA A 153 40.38 0.93 18.27
C ALA A 153 41.17 0.24 17.14
N ASP A 154 42.33 0.81 16.85
CA ASP A 154 43.32 0.42 15.84
C ASP A 154 43.87 -1.02 16.07
N PRO A 155 44.15 -1.82 15.02
CA PRO A 155 44.68 -3.17 15.19
C PRO A 155 46.16 -3.17 15.59
N ALA A 156 46.46 -3.64 16.80
CA ALA A 156 47.83 -3.84 17.27
C ALA A 156 48.57 -4.97 16.51
N ALA A 157 49.80 -4.68 16.09
CA ALA A 157 50.73 -5.56 15.38
C ALA A 157 51.16 -6.81 16.20
N PRO A 158 51.54 -7.93 15.55
CA PRO A 158 51.91 -9.16 16.23
C PRO A 158 53.29 -9.09 16.90
N ALA A 159 53.38 -9.65 18.11
CA ALA A 159 54.61 -9.73 18.90
C ALA A 159 55.61 -10.76 18.35
N THR A 160 56.89 -10.37 18.26
CA THR A 160 58.04 -11.21 17.92
C THR A 160 58.42 -12.18 19.05
N PRO A 161 58.84 -13.44 18.76
CA PRO A 161 59.28 -14.41 19.78
C PRO A 161 60.67 -14.12 20.35
N ALA A 162 60.86 -14.44 21.63
CA ALA A 162 62.12 -14.28 22.36
C ALA A 162 63.19 -15.32 21.97
N THR A 163 64.44 -14.89 21.85
CA THR A 163 65.65 -15.69 21.65
C THR A 163 66.17 -16.22 23.01
N PRO A 164 66.65 -17.48 23.13
CA PRO A 164 67.21 -17.99 24.38
C PRO A 164 68.68 -17.56 24.53
N ALA A 165 69.08 -17.23 25.76
CA ALA A 165 70.50 -17.08 26.13
C ALA A 165 70.97 -18.34 26.87
N GLN A 166 72.21 -18.73 26.58
CA GLN A 166 72.97 -19.78 27.27
C GLN A 166 73.39 -19.38 28.67
#